data_AF-T0BV30-F1
#
_entry.id   AF-T0BV30-F1
#
_cell.length_a   1.000
_cell.length_b   1.000
_cell.length_c   1.000
_cell.angle_alpha   90.00
_cell.angle_beta   90.00
_cell.angle_gamma   90.00
#
_symmetry.space_group_name_H-M   'P 1'
#
loop_
_entity.id
_entity.type
_entity.pdbx_description
1 polymer ?
#
loop_
_entity_poly.entity_id
_entity_poly.type
_entity_poly.pdbx_seq_one_letter_code
_entity_poly.pdbx_strand_id
1 'polypeptide(L)'
;MFTLDKSAILTHDRLKFLHDVVPIEEHLDNIEKFIRICYEEQGWHIAQSRRVIALRATDEDRLSSAFKASLYLGKYRDMANTSRFLQNMVAAGHSYEPIRGETVLFLYIGVGKTVYDHLVTYTVGRPTRIAGGQRANVPWGFELPVEAKNPAEYDEELERIRNVIRLAKQDRVEQMQAARAKLPVGYIMPPFLMEFSEEALIRTVFRQRLFERGAQGATVDVVTDMLNACLQIDEEKWSFLIDYHGPHLQQWEKAMRSLRRDHYTLADIAEKLGISVEEALQQNLYDLLMESVGKLPPSMWDKMK
;
A
#
# COMPACT_ATOMS: atom_id res chain seq x y z
N MET A 1 -17.42 -11.01 13.22
CA MET A 1 -16.36 -11.40 14.16
C MET A 1 -15.07 -11.56 13.40
N PHE A 2 -14.26 -10.51 13.40
CA PHE A 2 -12.96 -10.43 12.77
C PHE A 2 -12.06 -11.52 13.35
N THR A 3 -11.34 -12.27 12.53
CA THR A 3 -10.35 -13.25 13.00
C THR A 3 -9.05 -12.93 12.29
N LEU A 4 -7.97 -12.79 13.06
CA LEU A 4 -6.68 -12.48 12.49
C LEU A 4 -6.18 -13.71 11.72
N ASP A 5 -5.96 -13.56 10.42
CA ASP A 5 -5.26 -14.56 9.63
C ASP A 5 -3.76 -14.52 9.98
N LYS A 6 -3.41 -15.21 11.07
CA LYS A 6 -2.02 -15.35 11.52
C LYS A 6 -1.18 -16.11 10.51
N SER A 7 -1.79 -17.03 9.76
CA SER A 7 -1.07 -17.86 8.79
C SER A 7 -0.46 -16.98 7.70
N ALA A 8 -1.24 -16.03 7.17
CA ALA A 8 -0.75 -15.08 6.15
C ALA A 8 0.39 -14.16 6.62
N ILE A 9 0.66 -14.10 7.93
CA ILE A 9 1.78 -13.37 8.53
C ILE A 9 2.95 -14.33 8.79
N LEU A 10 2.69 -15.43 9.51
CA LEU A 10 3.72 -16.32 10.04
C LEU A 10 4.35 -17.24 8.98
N THR A 11 3.62 -17.59 7.92
CA THR A 11 4.11 -18.50 6.86
C THR A 11 4.75 -17.77 5.69
N HIS A 12 4.89 -16.45 5.76
CA HIS A 12 5.48 -15.67 4.68
C HIS A 12 6.95 -16.07 4.46
N ASP A 13 7.29 -16.55 3.26
CA ASP A 13 8.60 -17.19 2.94
C ASP A 13 9.83 -16.39 3.39
N ARG A 14 9.76 -15.06 3.26
CA ARG A 14 10.85 -14.14 3.59
C ARG A 14 10.93 -13.75 5.07
N LEU A 15 9.93 -14.05 5.89
CA LEU A 15 9.93 -13.66 7.30
C LEU A 15 10.51 -14.77 8.16
N LYS A 16 11.48 -14.41 9.00
CA LYS A 16 12.09 -15.30 9.98
C LYS A 16 11.85 -14.72 11.37
N PHE A 17 10.81 -15.23 12.03
CA PHE A 17 10.43 -14.81 13.37
C PHE A 17 11.27 -15.51 14.45
N LEU A 18 11.59 -14.78 15.52
CA LEU A 18 12.39 -15.27 16.65
C LEU A 18 11.48 -15.77 17.79
N HIS A 19 10.75 -16.85 17.53
CA HIS A 19 9.82 -17.47 18.47
C HIS A 19 10.48 -17.92 19.79
N ASP A 20 11.79 -18.15 19.78
CA ASP A 20 12.56 -18.57 20.96
C ASP A 20 12.78 -17.45 21.99
N VAL A 21 12.72 -16.19 21.57
CA VAL A 21 13.02 -15.03 22.44
C VAL A 21 11.90 -13.99 22.53
N VAL A 22 10.91 -14.06 21.63
CA VAL A 22 9.72 -13.20 21.59
C VAL A 22 8.46 -14.08 21.54
N PRO A 23 7.46 -13.86 22.42
CA PRO A 23 6.21 -14.63 22.42
C PRO A 23 5.26 -14.14 21.31
N ILE A 24 5.63 -14.38 20.05
CA ILE A 24 4.93 -13.87 18.86
C ILE A 24 3.46 -14.29 18.82
N GLU A 25 3.17 -15.59 19.02
CA GLU A 25 1.80 -16.14 19.02
C GLU A 25 0.90 -15.44 20.04
N GLU A 26 1.37 -15.32 21.29
CA GLU A 26 0.67 -14.64 22.37
C GLU A 26 0.44 -13.15 22.06
N HIS A 27 1.41 -12.49 21.43
CA HIS A 27 1.24 -11.11 20.99
C HIS A 27 0.18 -11.00 19.89
N LEU A 28 0.14 -11.92 18.93
CA LEU A 28 -0.90 -11.95 17.89
C LEU A 28 -2.29 -12.21 18.47
N ASP A 29 -2.41 -13.13 19.44
CA ASP A 29 -3.67 -13.38 20.17
C ASP A 29 -4.18 -12.12 20.86
N ASN A 30 -3.29 -11.42 21.57
CA ASN A 30 -3.64 -10.18 22.26
C ASN A 30 -4.01 -9.07 21.27
N ILE A 31 -3.27 -8.94 20.15
CA ILE A 31 -3.58 -7.98 19.11
C ILE A 31 -4.98 -8.26 18.53
N GLU A 32 -5.29 -9.50 18.15
CA GLU A 32 -6.63 -9.89 17.65
C GLU A 32 -7.73 -9.53 18.66
N LYS A 33 -7.53 -9.89 19.94
CA LYS A 33 -8.47 -9.57 21.01
C LYS A 33 -8.73 -8.06 21.11
N PHE A 34 -7.69 -7.23 21.11
CA PHE A 34 -7.84 -5.79 21.26
C PHE A 34 -8.30 -5.09 19.98
N ILE A 35 -8.04 -5.66 18.80
CA ILE A 35 -8.66 -5.22 17.55
C ILE A 35 -10.18 -5.35 17.65
N ARG A 36 -10.69 -6.50 18.12
CA ARG A 36 -12.13 -6.72 18.31
C ARG A 36 -12.74 -5.70 19.27
N ILE A 37 -12.16 -5.57 20.47
CA ILE A 37 -12.66 -4.67 21.51
C ILE A 37 -12.63 -3.19 21.08
N CYS A 38 -11.52 -2.74 20.49
CA CYS A 38 -11.32 -1.32 20.21
C CYS A 38 -11.93 -0.86 18.88
N TYR A 39 -12.15 -1.76 17.92
CA TYR A 39 -12.61 -1.40 16.58
C TYR A 39 -13.89 -2.14 16.17
N GLU A 40 -13.90 -3.48 16.18
CA GLU A 40 -15.06 -4.24 15.68
C GLU A 40 -16.31 -3.99 16.53
N GLU A 41 -16.17 -4.04 17.87
CA GLU A 41 -17.27 -3.79 18.80
C GLU A 41 -17.77 -2.33 18.76
N GLN A 42 -16.99 -1.41 18.19
CA GLN A 42 -17.40 -0.03 17.94
C GLN A 42 -18.11 0.15 16.59
N GLY A 43 -18.28 -0.93 15.82
CA GLY A 43 -18.96 -0.93 14.52
C GLY A 43 -18.08 -0.66 13.32
N TRP A 44 -16.75 -0.66 13.47
CA TRP A 44 -15.84 -0.51 12.33
C TRP A 44 -15.68 -1.83 11.57
N HIS A 45 -15.71 -1.76 10.24
CA HIS A 45 -15.36 -2.89 9.40
C HIS A 45 -13.84 -3.02 9.30
N ILE A 46 -13.35 -4.22 9.59
CA ILE A 46 -11.92 -4.52 9.68
C ILE A 46 -11.54 -5.42 8.53
N ALA A 47 -10.58 -4.98 7.72
CA ALA A 47 -10.10 -5.72 6.57
C ALA A 47 -8.62 -6.07 6.75
N GLN A 48 -8.28 -7.34 6.53
CA GLN A 48 -6.90 -7.80 6.53
C GLN A 48 -6.50 -8.23 5.12
N SER A 49 -5.33 -7.77 4.70
CA SER A 49 -4.59 -8.37 3.59
C SER A 49 -3.20 -8.73 4.09
N ARG A 50 -2.96 -10.03 4.28
CA ARG A 50 -1.68 -10.56 4.78
C ARG A 50 -1.18 -9.82 6.01
N ARG A 51 -0.12 -9.01 5.85
CA ARG A 51 0.63 -8.32 6.91
C ARG A 51 0.05 -6.97 7.29
N VAL A 52 -0.97 -6.52 6.57
CA VAL A 52 -1.61 -5.21 6.75
C VAL A 52 -3.06 -5.40 7.13
N ILE A 53 -3.50 -4.66 8.14
CA ILE A 53 -4.87 -4.67 8.63
C ILE A 53 -5.37 -3.22 8.62
N ALA A 54 -6.42 -2.95 7.85
CA ALA A 54 -7.15 -1.69 7.93
C ALA A 54 -8.14 -1.78 9.10
N LEU A 55 -7.88 -0.98 10.14
CA LEU A 55 -8.64 -1.00 11.40
C LEU A 55 -9.83 -0.04 11.39
N ARG A 56 -9.71 1.05 10.64
CA ARG A 56 -10.71 2.12 10.59
C ARG A 56 -10.60 2.86 9.27
N ALA A 57 -11.70 3.00 8.55
CA ALA A 57 -11.86 3.95 7.45
C ALA A 57 -12.96 4.95 7.83
N THR A 58 -12.68 6.26 7.77
CA THR A 58 -13.62 7.25 8.30
C THR A 58 -14.83 7.53 7.40
N ASP A 59 -14.81 7.10 6.14
CA ASP A 59 -15.91 7.27 5.18
C ASP A 59 -16.20 5.97 4.41
N GLU A 60 -16.52 4.92 5.16
CA GLU A 60 -16.87 3.60 4.63
C GLU A 60 -18.19 3.63 3.83
N ASP A 61 -19.24 4.25 4.39
CA ASP A 61 -20.54 4.39 3.73
C ASP A 61 -20.58 5.50 2.67
N ARG A 62 -19.45 6.18 2.44
CA ARG A 62 -19.31 7.34 1.53
C ARG A 62 -20.23 8.54 1.85
N LEU A 63 -20.84 8.57 3.05
CA LEU A 63 -21.79 9.62 3.43
C LEU A 63 -21.09 10.96 3.71
N SER A 64 -19.89 10.93 4.30
CA SER A 64 -19.12 12.15 4.56
C SER A 64 -18.65 12.78 3.25
N SER A 65 -18.10 11.99 2.33
CA SER A 65 -17.72 12.48 1.00
C SER A 65 -18.95 12.92 0.19
N ALA A 66 -20.07 12.22 0.26
CA ALA A 66 -21.33 12.62 -0.39
C ALA A 66 -21.80 14.00 0.09
N PHE A 67 -21.82 14.20 1.41
CA PHE A 67 -22.22 15.45 2.03
C PHE A 67 -21.28 16.60 1.64
N LYS A 68 -19.96 16.40 1.74
CA LYS A 68 -18.96 17.42 1.34
C LYS A 68 -19.04 17.75 -0.15
N ALA A 69 -19.21 16.74 -1.01
CA ALA A 69 -19.41 16.91 -2.45
C ALA A 69 -20.70 17.69 -2.74
N SER A 70 -21.76 17.46 -1.97
CA SER A 70 -23.01 18.19 -2.12
C SER A 70 -22.87 19.68 -1.83
N LEU A 71 -22.11 20.05 -0.79
CA LEU A 71 -21.81 21.44 -0.46
C LEU A 71 -20.97 22.08 -1.56
N TYR A 72 -19.93 21.38 -2.02
CA TYR A 72 -19.06 21.84 -3.10
C TYR A 72 -19.83 22.11 -4.41
N LEU A 73 -20.82 21.28 -4.72
CA LEU A 73 -21.63 21.37 -5.95
C LEU A 73 -22.97 22.10 -5.77
N GLY A 74 -23.26 22.65 -4.58
CA GLY A 74 -24.52 23.33 -4.27
C GLY A 74 -25.77 22.46 -4.36
N LYS A 75 -25.65 21.15 -4.10
CA LYS A 75 -26.72 20.14 -4.20
C LYS A 75 -27.37 19.84 -2.84
N TYR A 76 -28.10 20.83 -2.31
CA TYR A 76 -28.66 20.77 -0.95
C TYR A 76 -29.86 19.83 -0.77
N ARG A 77 -30.50 19.35 -1.85
CA ARG A 77 -31.74 18.55 -1.76
C ARG A 77 -31.49 17.04 -1.65
N ASP A 78 -30.27 16.59 -1.92
CA ASP A 78 -29.91 15.18 -2.06
C ASP A 78 -28.51 14.91 -1.48
N MET A 79 -28.16 15.54 -0.36
CA MET A 79 -26.78 15.56 0.17
C MET A 79 -26.18 14.18 0.43
N ALA A 80 -26.99 13.17 0.70
CA ALA A 80 -26.56 11.78 0.95
C ALA A 80 -26.29 10.94 -0.31
N ASN A 81 -26.32 11.54 -1.52
CA ASN A 81 -26.01 10.80 -2.75
C ASN A 81 -24.52 10.41 -2.80
N THR A 82 -24.24 9.14 -2.48
CA THR A 82 -22.90 8.52 -2.43
C THR A 82 -22.23 8.40 -3.79
N SER A 83 -22.99 8.39 -4.89
CA SER A 83 -22.39 8.32 -6.23
C SER A 83 -21.79 9.65 -6.69
N ARG A 84 -22.23 10.78 -6.11
CA ARG A 84 -21.86 12.12 -6.56
C ARG A 84 -20.36 12.36 -6.54
N PHE A 85 -19.68 11.95 -5.47
CA PHE A 85 -18.25 12.15 -5.37
C PHE A 85 -17.51 11.44 -6.51
N LEU A 86 -17.82 10.16 -6.75
CA LEU A 86 -17.19 9.37 -7.80
C LEU A 86 -17.59 9.86 -9.21
N GLN A 87 -18.88 9.87 -9.52
CA GLN A 87 -19.37 10.09 -10.88
C GLN A 87 -19.35 11.56 -11.32
N ASN A 88 -19.48 12.52 -10.40
CA ASN A 88 -19.59 13.93 -10.77
C ASN A 88 -18.34 14.73 -10.42
N MET A 89 -17.51 14.28 -9.47
CA MET A 89 -16.27 14.98 -9.11
C MET A 89 -15.03 14.27 -9.63
N VAL A 90 -14.83 13.00 -9.28
CA VAL A 90 -13.64 12.25 -9.73
C VAL A 90 -13.63 12.13 -11.26
N ALA A 91 -14.76 11.73 -11.87
CA ALA A 91 -14.86 11.59 -13.33
C ALA A 91 -14.63 12.90 -14.10
N ALA A 92 -15.02 14.03 -13.49
CA ALA A 92 -14.86 15.36 -14.06
C ALA A 92 -13.47 15.98 -13.80
N GLY A 93 -12.58 15.27 -13.08
CA GLY A 93 -11.27 15.79 -12.70
C GLY A 93 -11.33 16.95 -11.70
N HIS A 94 -12.39 17.03 -10.89
CA HIS A 94 -12.53 18.05 -9.83
C HIS A 94 -11.63 17.77 -8.61
N SER A 95 -11.61 18.71 -7.67
CA SER A 95 -10.81 18.60 -6.45
C SER A 95 -11.26 17.44 -5.56
N TYR A 96 -10.29 16.81 -4.90
CA TYR A 96 -10.47 15.71 -3.94
C TYR A 96 -10.76 16.20 -2.51
N GLU A 97 -11.10 17.48 -2.33
CA GLU A 97 -11.50 18.04 -1.03
C GLU A 97 -12.49 17.16 -0.24
N PRO A 98 -13.51 16.52 -0.87
CA PRO A 98 -14.46 15.70 -0.14
C PRO A 98 -13.84 14.52 0.62
N ILE A 99 -12.76 13.93 0.10
CA ILE A 99 -12.06 12.81 0.75
C ILE A 99 -10.72 13.19 1.39
N ARG A 100 -10.28 14.46 1.27
CA ARG A 100 -8.98 14.89 1.81
C ARG A 100 -8.85 14.69 3.32
N GLY A 101 -9.95 14.90 4.05
CA GLY A 101 -10.03 14.69 5.50
C GLY A 101 -10.41 13.26 5.89
N GLU A 102 -10.76 12.41 4.92
CA GLU A 102 -11.09 11.01 5.18
C GLU A 102 -9.83 10.18 5.20
N THR A 103 -9.77 9.21 6.11
CA THR A 103 -8.54 8.51 6.45
C THR A 103 -8.76 7.01 6.66
N VAL A 104 -7.71 6.25 6.40
CA VAL A 104 -7.62 4.83 6.73
C VAL A 104 -6.46 4.61 7.71
N LEU A 105 -6.77 4.01 8.86
CA LEU A 105 -5.80 3.60 9.87
C LEU A 105 -5.37 2.15 9.61
N PHE A 106 -4.08 1.95 9.36
CA PHE A 106 -3.50 0.64 9.14
C PHE A 106 -2.62 0.19 10.30
N LEU A 107 -2.75 -1.08 10.66
CA LEU A 107 -1.82 -1.83 11.50
C LEU A 107 -0.95 -2.73 10.64
N TYR A 108 0.34 -2.68 10.89
CA TYR A 108 1.36 -3.44 10.18
C TYR A 108 1.98 -4.46 11.12
N ILE A 109 2.00 -5.74 10.73
CA ILE A 109 2.54 -6.85 11.51
C ILE A 109 3.50 -7.66 10.64
N GLY A 110 4.70 -7.97 11.12
CA GLY A 110 5.68 -8.72 10.33
C GLY A 110 6.31 -7.90 9.20
N VAL A 111 6.43 -6.58 9.38
CA VAL A 111 6.97 -5.67 8.38
C VAL A 111 8.38 -5.21 8.75
N GLY A 112 9.34 -5.33 7.82
CA GLY A 112 10.72 -4.90 8.00
C GLY A 112 10.87 -3.40 8.16
N LYS A 113 11.94 -2.98 8.85
CA LYS A 113 12.26 -1.56 9.06
C LYS A 113 12.43 -0.77 7.75
N THR A 114 12.97 -1.39 6.70
CA THR A 114 13.11 -0.75 5.37
C THR A 114 11.77 -0.27 4.82
N VAL A 115 10.74 -1.11 4.89
CA VAL A 115 9.38 -0.76 4.45
C VAL A 115 8.82 0.36 5.31
N TYR A 116 8.97 0.24 6.62
CA TYR A 116 8.58 1.30 7.55
C TYR A 116 9.24 2.65 7.20
N ASP A 117 10.55 2.66 6.93
CA ASP A 117 11.28 3.88 6.55
C ASP A 117 10.79 4.43 5.21
N HIS A 118 10.38 3.59 4.25
CA HIS A 118 9.77 4.06 3.00
C HIS A 118 8.36 4.62 3.21
N LEU A 119 7.56 4.03 4.10
CA LEU A 119 6.22 4.53 4.41
C LEU A 119 6.29 5.84 5.21
N VAL A 120 7.33 5.98 6.05
CA VAL A 120 7.49 7.18 6.90
C VAL A 120 7.80 8.45 6.09
N THR A 121 8.28 8.35 4.85
CA THR A 121 8.55 9.54 4.03
C THR A 121 7.28 10.23 3.51
N TYR A 122 6.13 9.54 3.49
CA TYR A 122 4.86 10.11 3.07
C TYR A 122 4.25 11.00 4.16
N THR A 123 4.70 12.25 4.23
CA THR A 123 4.26 13.23 5.24
C THR A 123 2.93 13.90 4.90
N VAL A 124 2.58 13.97 3.62
CA VAL A 124 1.32 14.57 3.17
C VAL A 124 0.16 13.65 3.51
N GLY A 125 -0.85 14.20 4.20
CA GLY A 125 -2.08 13.47 4.52
C GLY A 125 -1.91 12.35 5.54
N ARG A 126 -0.86 12.37 6.38
CA ARG A 126 -0.70 11.43 7.50
C ARG A 126 -1.01 12.13 8.83
N PRO A 127 -2.19 11.90 9.42
CA PRO A 127 -2.55 12.51 10.71
C PRO A 127 -1.87 11.80 11.89
N THR A 128 -1.75 10.46 11.80
CA THR A 128 -1.30 9.63 12.92
C THR A 128 -0.16 8.69 12.53
N ARG A 129 0.84 8.58 13.41
CA ARG A 129 1.92 7.58 13.36
C ARG A 129 2.18 7.08 14.77
N ILE A 130 2.03 5.79 14.98
CA ILE A 130 2.41 5.15 16.24
C ILE A 130 3.32 3.98 15.89
N ALA A 131 4.63 4.21 16.00
CA ALA A 131 5.61 3.15 15.96
C ALA A 131 6.05 2.88 17.39
N GLY A 132 6.01 1.62 17.81
CA GLY A 132 6.59 1.22 19.08
C GLY A 132 8.02 1.73 19.15
N GLY A 133 8.30 2.66 20.06
CA GLY A 133 9.66 3.14 20.25
C GLY A 133 10.53 1.94 20.59
N GLN A 134 11.67 1.77 19.92
CA GLN A 134 12.57 0.65 20.19
C GLN A 134 12.97 0.61 21.68
N ARG A 135 12.81 1.74 22.40
CA ARG A 135 12.92 1.88 23.86
C ARG A 135 12.07 0.90 24.66
N ALA A 136 10.85 0.64 24.22
CA ALA A 136 9.87 -0.19 24.92
C ALA A 136 9.63 -1.55 24.25
N ASN A 137 10.08 -1.75 23.01
CA ASN A 137 9.78 -2.93 22.22
C ASN A 137 11.03 -3.54 21.57
N VAL A 138 11.03 -4.85 21.42
CA VAL A 138 12.10 -5.61 20.76
C VAL A 138 11.72 -6.02 19.34
N PRO A 139 12.67 -6.11 18.39
CA PRO A 139 12.42 -6.67 17.06
C PRO A 139 11.82 -8.08 17.12
N TRP A 140 10.94 -8.41 16.17
CA TRP A 140 10.28 -9.72 16.11
C TRP A 140 11.06 -10.76 15.31
N GLY A 141 12.04 -10.35 14.52
CA GLY A 141 12.81 -11.23 13.65
C GLY A 141 13.50 -10.49 12.52
N PHE A 142 13.71 -11.17 11.39
CA PHE A 142 14.37 -10.64 10.20
C PHE A 142 13.54 -10.88 8.93
N GLU A 143 13.45 -9.87 8.06
CA GLU A 143 12.86 -10.00 6.72
C GLU A 143 13.99 -10.16 5.69
N LEU A 144 14.00 -11.32 5.01
CA LEU A 144 14.93 -11.60 3.93
C LEU A 144 14.68 -10.63 2.75
N PRO A 145 15.74 -10.05 2.18
CA PRO A 145 15.63 -9.26 0.95
C PRO A 145 14.99 -10.05 -0.18
N VAL A 146 14.30 -9.38 -1.09
CA VAL A 146 13.62 -10.04 -2.23
C VAL A 146 14.64 -10.69 -3.18
N GLU A 147 15.84 -10.13 -3.22
CA GLU A 147 16.95 -10.55 -4.07
C GLU A 147 17.80 -11.67 -3.44
N ALA A 148 17.50 -12.09 -2.21
CA ALA A 148 18.28 -13.08 -1.48
C ALA A 148 18.15 -14.48 -2.13
N LYS A 149 19.22 -14.93 -2.79
CA LYS A 149 19.29 -16.25 -3.43
C LYS A 149 19.65 -17.38 -2.46
N ASN A 150 20.37 -17.07 -1.38
CA ASN A 150 20.80 -18.02 -0.37
C ASN A 150 20.33 -17.56 1.02
N PRO A 151 19.18 -18.06 1.51
CA PRO A 151 18.65 -17.67 2.82
C PRO A 151 19.58 -17.96 4.00
N ALA A 152 20.42 -19.00 3.92
CA ALA A 152 21.30 -19.42 5.02
C ALA A 152 22.39 -18.38 5.35
N GLU A 153 22.77 -17.52 4.39
CA GLU A 153 23.75 -16.44 4.62
C GLU A 153 23.24 -15.37 5.61
N TYR A 154 21.94 -15.35 5.90
CA TYR A 154 21.32 -14.38 6.79
C TYR A 154 21.10 -14.91 8.22
N ASP A 155 21.53 -16.15 8.52
CA ASP A 155 21.42 -16.73 9.87
C ASP A 155 22.23 -15.92 10.91
N GLU A 156 23.36 -15.35 10.51
CA GLU A 156 24.16 -14.46 11.37
C GLU A 156 23.39 -13.21 11.80
N GLU A 157 22.50 -12.70 10.94
CA GLU A 157 21.68 -11.52 11.25
C GLU A 157 20.58 -11.85 12.26
N LEU A 158 20.03 -13.06 12.20
CA LEU A 158 19.10 -13.57 13.22
C LEU A 158 19.79 -13.70 14.59
N GLU A 159 21.00 -14.26 14.63
CA GLU A 159 21.79 -14.34 15.87
C GLU A 159 22.15 -12.94 16.42
N ARG A 160 22.49 -12.00 15.53
CA ARG A 160 22.73 -10.61 15.93
C ARG A 160 21.50 -10.00 16.61
N ILE A 161 20.31 -10.20 16.05
CA ILE A 161 19.05 -9.74 16.64
C ILE A 161 18.80 -10.43 17.99
N ARG A 162 18.97 -11.76 18.10
CA ARG A 162 18.86 -12.49 19.38
C ARG A 162 19.75 -11.90 20.46
N ASN A 163 21.00 -11.59 20.13
CA ASN A 163 21.94 -11.02 21.07
C ASN A 163 21.51 -9.62 21.54
N VAL A 164 20.97 -8.78 20.65
CA VAL A 164 20.40 -7.48 21.03
C VAL A 164 19.20 -7.67 21.97
N ILE A 165 18.32 -8.64 21.70
CA ILE A 165 17.17 -8.94 22.57
C ILE A 165 17.61 -9.46 23.94
N ARG A 166 18.64 -10.31 24.00
CA ARG A 166 19.21 -10.79 25.28
C ARG A 166 19.81 -9.66 26.10
N LEU A 167 20.60 -8.78 25.46
CA LEU A 167 21.15 -7.58 26.11
C LEU A 167 20.04 -6.64 26.59
N ALA A 168 18.93 -6.56 25.84
CA ALA A 168 17.77 -5.77 26.21
C ALA A 168 17.10 -6.19 27.51
N LYS A 169 17.12 -7.49 27.81
CA LYS A 169 16.54 -8.05 29.03
C LYS A 169 17.43 -7.88 30.27
N GLN A 170 18.68 -7.43 30.12
CA GLN A 170 19.67 -7.32 31.21
C GLN A 170 19.68 -5.96 31.95
N ASP A 171 18.66 -5.12 31.73
CA ASP A 171 18.35 -3.87 32.47
C ASP A 171 19.49 -2.84 32.61
N ARG A 172 20.40 -2.80 31.62
CA ARG A 172 21.46 -1.78 31.52
C ARG A 172 21.08 -0.75 30.46
N VAL A 173 20.49 0.36 30.91
CA VAL A 173 19.88 1.40 30.06
C VAL A 173 20.83 1.99 28.98
N GLU A 174 22.10 2.21 29.31
CA GLU A 174 23.10 2.74 28.36
C GLU A 174 23.49 1.72 27.29
N GLN A 175 23.61 0.44 27.67
CA GLN A 175 23.95 -0.67 26.77
C GLN A 175 22.84 -0.92 25.74
N MET A 176 21.61 -0.52 26.04
CA MET A 176 20.45 -0.75 25.20
C MET A 176 20.39 0.11 23.94
N GLN A 177 20.72 1.40 24.04
CA GLN A 177 20.80 2.27 22.86
C GLN A 177 21.98 1.87 21.97
N ALA A 178 23.11 1.54 22.59
CA ALA A 178 24.28 1.05 21.88
C ALA A 178 24.04 -0.33 21.22
N ALA A 179 23.27 -1.22 21.85
CA ALA A 179 22.93 -2.52 21.28
C ALA A 179 22.02 -2.38 20.05
N ARG A 180 21.06 -1.44 20.06
CA ARG A 180 20.18 -1.20 18.91
C ARG A 180 20.91 -0.71 17.66
N ALA A 181 22.00 0.03 17.83
CA ALA A 181 22.85 0.43 16.70
C ALA A 181 23.45 -0.77 15.96
N LYS A 182 23.46 -1.96 16.58
CA LYS A 182 23.91 -3.21 15.95
C LYS A 182 22.80 -3.93 15.18
N LEU A 183 21.54 -3.49 15.26
CA LEU A 183 20.45 -4.17 14.56
C LEU A 183 20.63 -4.03 13.03
N PRO A 184 20.45 -5.11 12.26
CA PRO A 184 20.50 -5.03 10.81
C PRO A 184 19.31 -4.25 10.27
N VAL A 185 19.50 -3.59 9.12
CA VAL A 185 18.45 -2.76 8.52
C VAL A 185 17.16 -3.56 8.19
N GLY A 186 17.27 -4.87 7.94
CA GLY A 186 16.15 -5.76 7.62
C GLY A 186 15.39 -6.35 8.81
N TYR A 187 15.63 -5.92 10.06
CA TYR A 187 14.88 -6.48 11.19
C TYR A 187 13.38 -6.18 11.07
N ILE A 188 12.55 -7.14 11.50
CA ILE A 188 11.09 -7.01 11.58
C ILE A 188 10.75 -6.09 12.74
N MET A 189 10.11 -4.96 12.43
CA MET A 189 9.65 -4.00 13.42
C MET A 189 8.60 -4.64 14.33
N PRO A 190 8.54 -4.25 15.62
CA PRO A 190 7.33 -4.44 16.41
C PRO A 190 6.13 -3.85 15.66
N PRO A 191 4.92 -4.40 15.83
CA PRO A 191 3.72 -3.88 15.17
C PRO A 191 3.57 -2.38 15.35
N PHE A 192 3.15 -1.71 14.27
CA PHE A 192 3.03 -0.25 14.25
C PHE A 192 1.79 0.18 13.47
N LEU A 193 1.32 1.39 13.76
CA LEU A 193 0.18 2.03 13.12
C LEU A 193 0.63 3.21 12.26
N MET A 194 0.01 3.33 11.09
CA MET A 194 0.06 4.55 10.30
C MET A 194 -1.33 4.85 9.74
N GLU A 195 -1.71 6.12 9.78
CA GLU A 195 -2.96 6.60 9.21
C GLU A 195 -2.66 7.44 7.97
N PHE A 196 -3.40 7.22 6.90
CA PHE A 196 -3.25 7.98 5.65
C PHE A 196 -4.60 8.51 5.23
N SER A 197 -4.63 9.73 4.69
CA SER A 197 -5.83 10.23 4.02
C SER A 197 -6.08 9.45 2.73
N GLU A 198 -7.34 9.28 2.38
CA GLU A 198 -7.74 8.57 1.17
C GLU A 198 -7.17 9.24 -0.09
N GLU A 199 -7.11 10.58 -0.10
CA GLU A 199 -6.44 11.34 -1.17
C GLU A 199 -4.94 11.00 -1.26
N ALA A 200 -4.23 10.96 -0.12
CA ALA A 200 -2.80 10.68 -0.11
C ALA A 200 -2.51 9.25 -0.56
N LEU A 201 -3.35 8.29 -0.16
CA LEU A 201 -3.25 6.89 -0.59
C LEU A 201 -3.30 6.79 -2.12
N ILE A 202 -4.36 7.30 -2.75
CA ILE A 202 -4.53 7.13 -4.20
C ILE A 202 -3.56 7.99 -5.01
N ARG A 203 -3.36 9.26 -4.65
CA ARG A 203 -2.58 10.21 -5.46
C ARG A 203 -1.08 10.11 -5.23
N THR A 204 -0.64 9.56 -4.10
CA THR A 204 0.78 9.58 -3.70
C THR A 204 1.31 8.19 -3.39
N VAL A 205 0.74 7.49 -2.40
CA VAL A 205 1.31 6.22 -1.90
C VAL A 205 1.18 5.12 -2.96
N PHE A 206 -0.04 4.83 -3.41
CA PHE A 206 -0.30 3.82 -4.44
C PHE A 206 0.29 4.23 -5.78
N ARG A 207 0.20 5.52 -6.12
CA ARG A 207 0.84 6.05 -7.32
C ARG A 207 2.33 5.74 -7.38
N GLN A 208 3.10 6.14 -6.37
CA GLN A 208 4.57 5.98 -6.39
C GLN A 208 5.05 4.54 -6.16
N ARG A 209 4.25 3.70 -5.50
CA ARG A 209 4.67 2.35 -5.11
C ARG A 209 4.06 1.23 -5.93
N LEU A 210 2.90 1.44 -6.56
CA LEU A 210 2.19 0.44 -7.35
C LEU A 210 2.04 0.85 -8.82
N PHE A 211 1.70 2.12 -9.07
CA PHE A 211 1.32 2.54 -10.43
C PHE A 211 2.52 3.05 -11.24
N GLU A 212 3.52 3.61 -10.57
CA GLU A 212 4.78 4.07 -11.15
C GLU A 212 5.82 2.95 -11.23
N ARG A 213 6.45 2.83 -12.40
CA ARG A 213 7.58 1.91 -12.60
C ARG A 213 8.78 2.37 -11.76
N GLY A 214 9.35 1.46 -10.98
CA GLY A 214 10.59 1.68 -10.25
C GLY A 214 10.54 1.29 -8.77
N ALA A 215 9.34 1.17 -8.20
CA ALA A 215 9.17 0.56 -6.89
C ALA A 215 9.19 -0.97 -7.03
N GLN A 216 10.05 -1.63 -6.26
CA GLN A 216 10.13 -3.09 -6.13
C GLN A 216 10.55 -3.44 -4.71
N GLY A 217 10.43 -4.72 -4.36
CA GLY A 217 10.83 -5.25 -3.06
C GLY A 217 9.69 -5.28 -2.04
N ALA A 218 10.04 -5.54 -0.78
CA ALA A 218 9.08 -5.74 0.32
C ALA A 218 8.07 -4.60 0.50
N THR A 219 8.42 -3.37 0.12
CA THR A 219 7.50 -2.22 0.20
C THR A 219 6.35 -2.33 -0.79
N VAL A 220 6.58 -2.84 -2.00
CA VAL A 220 5.50 -3.03 -2.98
C VAL A 220 4.51 -4.07 -2.48
N ASP A 221 5.01 -5.16 -1.90
CA ASP A 221 4.15 -6.20 -1.31
C ASP A 221 3.27 -5.62 -0.19
N VAL A 222 3.85 -4.86 0.75
CA VAL A 222 3.09 -4.22 1.83
C VAL A 222 2.10 -3.18 1.31
N VAL A 223 2.47 -2.37 0.32
CA VAL A 223 1.54 -1.37 -0.23
C VAL A 223 0.44 -2.02 -1.09
N THR A 224 0.72 -3.17 -1.69
CA THR A 224 -0.29 -3.99 -2.37
C THR A 224 -1.29 -4.55 -1.35
N ASP A 225 -0.79 -5.05 -0.22
CA ASP A 225 -1.62 -5.47 0.92
C ASP A 225 -2.47 -4.30 1.45
N MET A 226 -1.93 -3.08 1.54
CA MET A 226 -2.72 -1.87 1.89
C MET A 226 -3.87 -1.63 0.91
N LEU A 227 -3.61 -1.67 -0.41
CA LEU A 227 -4.65 -1.45 -1.42
C LEU A 227 -5.72 -2.55 -1.38
N ASN A 228 -5.32 -3.81 -1.21
CA ASN A 228 -6.24 -4.93 -1.08
C ASN A 228 -7.12 -4.80 0.17
N ALA A 229 -6.57 -4.34 1.30
CA ALA A 229 -7.36 -4.07 2.49
C ALA A 229 -8.35 -2.91 2.26
N CYS A 230 -7.96 -1.88 1.51
CA CYS A 230 -8.88 -0.81 1.08
C CYS A 230 -10.02 -1.33 0.20
N LEU A 231 -9.72 -2.18 -0.79
CA LEU A 231 -10.73 -2.80 -1.66
C LEU A 231 -11.72 -3.68 -0.88
N GLN A 232 -11.27 -4.36 0.17
CA GLN A 232 -12.15 -5.13 1.06
C GLN A 232 -13.07 -4.25 1.93
N ILE A 233 -12.74 -2.97 2.11
CA ILE A 233 -13.59 -2.00 2.83
C ILE A 233 -14.64 -1.41 1.88
N ASP A 234 -14.21 -0.87 0.74
CA ASP A 234 -15.10 -0.24 -0.24
C ASP A 234 -14.57 -0.47 -1.67
N GLU A 235 -14.91 -1.62 -2.24
CA GLU A 235 -14.45 -2.04 -3.56
C GLU A 235 -14.84 -1.02 -4.65
N GLU A 236 -16.05 -0.47 -4.57
CA GLU A 236 -16.57 0.46 -5.57
C GLU A 236 -15.75 1.76 -5.59
N LYS A 237 -15.54 2.38 -4.41
CA LYS A 237 -14.73 3.60 -4.31
C LYS A 237 -13.32 3.38 -4.79
N TRP A 238 -12.65 2.34 -4.30
CA TRP A 238 -11.24 2.15 -4.59
C TRP A 238 -11.01 1.70 -6.04
N SER A 239 -11.87 0.86 -6.60
CA SER A 239 -11.81 0.50 -8.03
C SER A 239 -12.04 1.72 -8.92
N PHE A 240 -13.06 2.53 -8.61
CA PHE A 240 -13.32 3.77 -9.34
C PHE A 240 -12.12 4.72 -9.23
N LEU A 241 -11.54 4.90 -8.05
CA LEU A 241 -10.35 5.72 -7.88
C LEU A 241 -9.14 5.19 -8.66
N ILE A 242 -8.95 3.87 -8.75
CA ILE A 242 -7.92 3.25 -9.59
C ILE A 242 -8.16 3.55 -11.07
N ASP A 243 -9.40 3.55 -11.56
CA ASP A 243 -9.71 3.89 -12.95
C ASP A 243 -9.29 5.33 -13.34
N TYR A 244 -9.15 6.22 -12.36
CA TYR A 244 -8.74 7.61 -12.60
C TYR A 244 -7.34 7.98 -12.10
N HIS A 245 -6.61 7.05 -11.47
CA HIS A 245 -5.23 7.28 -10.97
C HIS A 245 -4.26 6.15 -11.25
N GLY A 246 -4.76 5.03 -11.78
CA GLY A 246 -4.05 3.76 -11.87
C GLY A 246 -2.91 3.73 -12.88
N PRO A 247 -2.26 2.56 -13.04
CA PRO A 247 -1.06 2.41 -13.85
C PRO A 247 -1.28 2.71 -15.34
N HIS A 248 -2.51 2.56 -15.84
CA HIS A 248 -2.86 2.83 -17.23
C HIS A 248 -2.67 4.31 -17.60
N LEU A 249 -2.79 5.24 -16.64
CA LEU A 249 -2.57 6.67 -16.90
C LEU A 249 -1.18 6.98 -17.43
N GLN A 250 -0.16 6.22 -17.03
CA GLN A 250 1.20 6.42 -17.55
C GLN A 250 1.29 6.10 -19.03
N GLN A 251 0.61 5.01 -19.44
CA GLN A 251 0.52 4.62 -20.83
C GLN A 251 -0.23 5.70 -21.61
N TRP A 252 -1.31 6.24 -21.03
CA TRP A 252 -2.09 7.31 -21.63
C TRP A 252 -1.31 8.63 -21.77
N GLU A 253 -0.61 9.07 -20.73
CA GLU A 253 0.27 10.25 -20.78
C GLU A 253 1.35 10.09 -21.87
N LYS A 254 1.95 8.89 -21.96
CA LYS A 254 2.93 8.58 -23.00
C LYS A 254 2.29 8.59 -24.39
N ALA A 255 1.13 7.96 -24.56
CA ALA A 255 0.39 7.93 -25.82
C ALA A 255 0.08 9.35 -26.28
N MET A 256 -0.49 10.19 -25.42
CA MET A 256 -0.81 11.59 -25.71
C MET A 256 0.42 12.40 -26.11
N ARG A 257 1.55 12.27 -25.40
CA ARG A 257 2.80 12.94 -25.77
C ARG A 257 3.33 12.48 -27.13
N SER A 258 3.24 11.18 -27.42
CA SER A 258 3.74 10.59 -28.67
C SER A 258 2.86 10.98 -29.85
N LEU A 259 1.54 10.89 -29.72
CA LEU A 259 0.56 11.33 -30.73
C LEU A 259 0.76 12.82 -31.07
N ARG A 260 0.97 13.67 -30.06
CA ARG A 260 1.19 15.10 -30.27
C ARG A 260 2.52 15.44 -30.93
N ARG A 261 3.58 14.70 -30.60
CA ARG A 261 4.94 14.97 -31.11
C ARG A 261 5.14 14.46 -32.53
N ASP A 262 4.70 13.22 -32.77
CA ASP A 262 5.03 12.48 -33.99
C ASP A 262 3.86 12.50 -34.99
N HIS A 263 2.70 13.04 -34.61
CA HIS A 263 1.50 13.17 -35.46
C HIS A 263 1.04 11.85 -36.10
N TYR A 264 1.13 10.74 -35.36
CA TYR A 264 0.73 9.42 -35.84
C TYR A 264 -0.69 9.39 -36.39
N THR A 265 -0.83 8.77 -37.56
CA THR A 265 -2.09 8.37 -38.17
C THR A 265 -2.47 6.95 -37.74
N LEU A 266 -3.70 6.53 -38.06
CA LEU A 266 -4.13 5.14 -37.84
C LEU A 266 -3.29 4.13 -38.64
N ALA A 267 -2.83 4.53 -39.84
CA ALA A 267 -1.96 3.69 -40.67
C ALA A 267 -0.60 3.44 -40.00
N ASP A 268 0.00 4.48 -39.41
CA ASP A 268 1.27 4.36 -38.70
C ASP A 268 1.14 3.48 -37.43
N ILE A 269 -0.02 3.55 -36.76
CA ILE A 269 -0.32 2.68 -35.61
C ILE A 269 -0.46 1.22 -36.05
N ALA A 270 -1.19 0.98 -37.14
CA ALA A 270 -1.36 -0.35 -37.72
C ALA A 270 0.00 -0.95 -38.12
N GLU A 271 0.87 -0.16 -38.77
CA GLU A 271 2.23 -0.55 -39.12
C GLU A 271 3.06 -0.93 -37.88
N LYS A 272 3.00 -0.13 -36.80
CA LYS A 272 3.71 -0.44 -35.54
C LYS A 272 3.25 -1.74 -34.88
N LEU A 273 1.97 -2.07 -35.02
CA LEU A 273 1.39 -3.29 -34.46
C LEU A 273 1.52 -4.49 -35.40
N GLY A 274 1.94 -4.28 -36.65
CA GLY A 274 2.05 -5.34 -37.65
C GLY A 274 0.70 -5.87 -38.13
N ILE A 275 -0.34 -5.04 -38.09
CA ILE A 275 -1.71 -5.40 -38.53
C ILE A 275 -2.12 -4.59 -39.77
N SER A 276 -3.15 -5.04 -40.48
CA SER A 276 -3.72 -4.28 -41.59
C SER A 276 -4.52 -3.06 -41.09
N VAL A 277 -4.70 -2.06 -41.95
CA VAL A 277 -5.50 -0.88 -41.62
C VAL A 277 -6.98 -1.26 -41.44
N GLU A 278 -7.47 -2.20 -42.24
CA GLU A 278 -8.83 -2.75 -42.14
C GLU A 278 -9.06 -3.42 -40.79
N GLU A 279 -8.09 -4.20 -40.29
CA GLU A 279 -8.16 -4.79 -38.95
C GLU A 279 -8.14 -3.71 -37.87
N ALA A 280 -7.28 -2.70 -37.99
CA ALA A 280 -7.21 -1.59 -37.03
C ALA A 280 -8.54 -0.82 -36.93
N LEU A 281 -9.27 -0.64 -38.05
CA LEU A 281 -10.57 0.03 -38.05
C LEU A 281 -11.67 -0.74 -37.28
N GLN A 282 -11.51 -2.05 -37.09
CA GLN A 282 -12.46 -2.89 -36.35
C GLN A 282 -12.11 -3.07 -34.88
N GLN A 283 -10.92 -2.62 -34.46
CA GLN A 283 -10.46 -2.75 -33.07
C GLN A 283 -10.85 -1.54 -32.21
N ASN A 284 -10.83 -1.74 -30.90
CA ASN A 284 -11.03 -0.66 -29.95
C ASN A 284 -9.85 0.33 -30.03
N LEU A 285 -10.15 1.61 -30.28
CA LEU A 285 -9.13 2.65 -30.42
C LEU A 285 -8.27 2.82 -29.17
N TYR A 286 -8.85 2.66 -27.98
CA TYR A 286 -8.10 2.76 -26.73
C TYR A 286 -7.02 1.67 -26.64
N ASP A 287 -7.39 0.42 -26.90
CA ASP A 287 -6.46 -0.72 -26.84
C ASP A 287 -5.34 -0.56 -27.88
N LEU A 288 -5.70 -0.18 -29.12
CA LEU A 288 -4.74 0.13 -30.17
C LEU A 288 -3.71 1.18 -29.73
N LEU A 289 -4.15 2.27 -29.10
CA LEU A 289 -3.27 3.33 -28.64
C LEU A 289 -2.37 2.88 -27.48
N MET A 290 -2.89 2.09 -26.55
CA MET A 290 -2.13 1.62 -25.40
C MET A 290 -1.07 0.58 -25.81
N GLU A 291 -1.39 -0.33 -26.73
CA GLU A 291 -0.48 -1.36 -27.21
C GLU A 291 0.62 -0.84 -28.15
N SER A 292 0.38 0.31 -28.81
CA SER A 292 1.33 0.93 -29.73
C SER A 292 2.12 2.06 -29.08
N VAL A 293 1.58 3.29 -29.11
CA VAL A 293 2.26 4.53 -28.70
C VAL A 293 2.27 4.71 -27.18
N GLY A 294 1.31 4.12 -26.47
CA GLY A 294 1.23 4.09 -25.01
C GLY A 294 2.14 3.06 -24.36
N LYS A 295 2.62 2.06 -25.12
CA LYS A 295 3.42 0.93 -24.60
C LYS A 295 4.67 1.41 -23.91
N LEU A 296 4.75 1.28 -22.59
CA LEU A 296 5.90 1.75 -21.81
C LEU A 296 7.14 0.86 -22.07
N PRO A 297 8.35 1.44 -22.14
CA PRO A 297 9.58 0.69 -22.42
C PRO A 297 9.85 -0.36 -21.34
N PRO A 298 10.41 -1.54 -21.67
CA PRO A 298 10.68 -2.58 -20.67
C PRO A 298 11.52 -2.01 -19.53
N SER A 299 11.13 -2.31 -18.29
CA SER A 299 11.90 -1.90 -17.12
C SER A 299 13.25 -2.63 -17.08
N MET A 300 14.22 -2.13 -16.29
CA MET A 300 15.47 -2.86 -16.06
C MET A 300 15.25 -4.29 -15.55
N TRP A 301 14.12 -4.52 -14.88
CA TRP A 301 13.77 -5.78 -14.26
C TRP A 301 13.02 -6.73 -15.18
N ASP A 302 12.29 -6.22 -16.19
CA ASP A 302 11.67 -7.06 -17.23
C ASP A 302 12.73 -7.75 -18.11
N LYS A 303 13.97 -7.23 -18.12
CA LYS A 303 15.12 -7.81 -18.83
C LYS A 303 15.84 -8.91 -18.04
N MET A 304 15.47 -9.15 -16.77
CA MET A 304 16.11 -10.13 -15.88
C MET A 304 15.32 -11.44 -15.74
N LYS A 305 14.22 -11.61 -16.49
CA LYS A 305 13.52 -12.89 -16.68
C LYS A 305 14.05 -13.59 -17.92
#